data_AF-A0A7K4VDQ5-F1
#
_entry.id   AF-A0A7K4VDQ5-F1
#
_cell.length_a   1.000
_cell.length_b   1.000
_cell.length_c   1.000
_cell.angle_alpha   90.00
_cell.angle_beta   90.00
_cell.angle_gamma   90.00
#
_symmetry.space_group_name_H-M   'P 1'
#
loop_
_entity.id
_entity.type
_entity.pdbx_description
1 polymer ?
#
loop_
_entity_poly.entity_id
_entity_poly.type
_entity_poly.pdbx_seq_one_letter_code
_entity_poly.pdbx_strand_id
1 'polypeptide(L)'
;SPKVAAAKHQDEAALKKNLCVKAAKEHSIPQDLNKVLENKVMETVLGLSHVKLSVVERTCSGDADSEGIVSKSVSSHSDLIPGVYEGGLKIWECTFDLMDYLAEAEIEFTNKTVLDLGCGAGLLGIVALQGEAARVHFQDYNSTVIDEITLPNVVANCISEGRSGKDRKTSNPPSKRLRKAEGSPDVLSRCRFFSGEWSQVSQLLSNSKPCSKYDIILTSETIYNPDYYSALHDTLAQLLDRNGRVYLASKVHYFGVGGGVYLFEKFIEDKNVFRTSMVKTIDQGLQRCIMEIAFKNSC
;
A
#
# COMPACT_ATOMS: atom_id res chain seq x y z
N SER A 1 9.96 20.36 -42.35
CA SER A 1 8.59 20.14 -42.88
C SER A 1 7.64 19.72 -41.76
N PRO A 2 6.46 20.34 -41.61
CA PRO A 2 5.50 20.05 -40.54
C PRO A 2 5.02 18.58 -40.51
N LYS A 3 5.13 17.85 -41.62
CA LYS A 3 4.84 16.41 -41.70
C LYS A 3 5.79 15.51 -40.87
N VAL A 4 7.01 15.96 -40.58
CA VAL A 4 8.00 15.16 -39.81
C VAL A 4 7.75 15.29 -38.30
N ALA A 5 7.22 16.42 -37.83
CA ALA A 5 6.85 16.63 -36.44
C ALA A 5 5.57 15.87 -36.05
N ALA A 6 4.59 15.79 -36.96
CA ALA A 6 3.37 15.01 -36.75
C ALA A 6 3.63 13.49 -36.72
N ALA A 7 4.57 13.00 -37.54
CA ALA A 7 4.97 11.59 -37.53
C ALA A 7 5.70 11.20 -36.24
N LYS A 8 6.58 12.06 -35.70
CA LYS A 8 7.24 11.84 -34.40
C LYS A 8 6.27 11.81 -33.22
N HIS A 9 5.26 12.68 -33.20
CA HIS A 9 4.23 12.67 -32.14
C HIS A 9 3.31 11.44 -32.21
N GLN A 10 3.01 10.94 -33.41
CA GLN A 10 2.26 9.69 -33.57
C GLN A 10 3.10 8.46 -33.20
N ASP A 11 4.40 8.46 -33.50
CA ASP A 11 5.33 7.40 -33.08
C ASP A 11 5.56 7.39 -31.57
N GLU A 12 5.71 8.55 -30.91
CA GLU A 12 5.81 8.62 -29.44
C GLU A 12 4.52 8.18 -28.74
N ALA A 13 3.36 8.55 -29.29
CA ALA A 13 2.06 8.09 -28.77
C ALA A 13 1.83 6.59 -29.03
N ALA A 14 2.38 6.03 -30.11
CA ALA A 14 2.35 4.60 -30.39
C ALA A 14 3.37 3.81 -29.56
N LEU A 15 4.54 4.38 -29.26
CA LEU A 15 5.54 3.82 -28.35
C LEU A 15 5.05 3.80 -26.89
N LYS A 16 4.28 4.80 -26.46
CA LYS A 16 3.58 4.78 -25.15
C LYS A 16 2.55 3.63 -25.03
N LYS A 17 2.14 3.02 -26.14
CA LYS A 17 1.04 2.03 -26.18
C LYS A 17 1.48 0.57 -25.98
N ASN A 18 2.78 0.31 -25.86
CA ASN A 18 3.34 -1.05 -25.66
C ASN A 18 4.12 -1.19 -24.34
N LEU A 19 3.74 -0.46 -23.28
CA LEU A 19 4.08 -0.90 -21.93
C LEU A 19 3.27 -2.18 -21.67
N CYS A 20 3.96 -3.31 -21.56
CA CYS A 20 3.36 -4.57 -21.14
C CYS A 20 2.69 -4.35 -19.78
N VAL A 21 1.37 -4.18 -19.76
CA VAL A 21 0.59 -3.99 -18.53
C VAL A 21 0.83 -5.21 -17.66
N LYS A 22 1.32 -4.99 -16.45
CA LYS A 22 1.67 -6.08 -15.54
C LYS A 22 0.41 -6.81 -15.07
N ALA A 23 0.34 -8.11 -15.38
CA ALA A 23 -0.79 -8.95 -15.00
C ALA A 23 -0.98 -9.01 -13.48
N ALA A 24 -2.24 -9.14 -13.07
CA ALA A 24 -2.58 -9.33 -11.67
C ALA A 24 -2.29 -10.76 -11.21
N LYS A 25 -1.77 -10.88 -9.98
CA LYS A 25 -1.51 -12.16 -9.30
C LYS A 25 -1.97 -12.04 -7.85
N GLU A 26 -2.70 -13.06 -7.38
CA GLU A 26 -2.94 -13.27 -5.95
C GLU A 26 -1.81 -14.13 -5.37
N HIS A 27 -1.31 -13.75 -4.21
CA HIS A 27 -0.21 -14.44 -3.53
C HIS A 27 -0.73 -15.22 -2.33
N SER A 28 -0.35 -16.49 -2.26
CA SER A 28 -0.72 -17.38 -1.17
C SER A 28 0.16 -17.13 0.05
N ILE A 29 -0.44 -17.16 1.24
CA ILE A 29 0.31 -17.13 2.50
C ILE A 29 1.06 -18.46 2.65
N PRO A 30 2.40 -18.46 2.84
CA PRO A 30 3.16 -19.68 3.07
C PRO A 30 2.68 -20.43 4.31
N GLN A 31 2.63 -21.76 4.24
CA GLN A 31 2.21 -22.60 5.37
C GLN A 31 3.17 -22.49 6.57
N ASP A 32 4.46 -22.33 6.29
CA ASP A 32 5.49 -22.18 7.32
C ASP A 32 5.83 -20.70 7.53
N LEU A 33 5.13 -20.08 8.49
CA LEU A 33 5.30 -18.66 8.82
C LEU A 33 6.69 -18.35 9.40
N ASN A 34 7.40 -19.33 9.97
CA ASN A 34 8.75 -19.08 10.50
C ASN A 34 9.74 -18.85 9.36
N LYS A 35 9.57 -19.53 8.22
CA LYS A 35 10.40 -19.31 7.02
C LYS A 35 10.20 -17.92 6.42
N VAL A 36 8.99 -17.35 6.55
CA VAL A 36 8.70 -15.99 6.07
C VAL A 36 9.57 -14.95 6.78
N LEU A 37 9.90 -15.18 8.05
CA LEU A 37 10.71 -14.28 8.87
C LEU A 37 12.18 -14.70 8.98
N GLU A 38 12.56 -15.81 8.34
CA GLU A 38 13.93 -16.34 8.40
C GLU A 38 14.90 -15.34 7.73
N ASN A 39 16.04 -15.07 8.39
CA ASN A 39 17.06 -14.11 7.97
C ASN A 39 16.59 -12.64 7.84
N LYS A 40 15.42 -12.31 8.40
CA LYS A 40 14.94 -10.93 8.43
C LYS A 40 15.10 -10.32 9.82
N VAL A 41 15.39 -9.02 9.87
CA VAL A 41 15.53 -8.28 11.13
C VAL A 41 14.21 -7.57 11.40
N MET A 42 13.67 -7.73 12.61
CA MET A 42 12.44 -7.08 13.03
C MET A 42 12.78 -5.86 13.87
N GLU A 43 12.37 -4.70 13.41
CA GLU A 43 12.50 -3.44 14.13
C GLU A 43 11.14 -2.93 14.58
N THR A 44 11.06 -2.43 15.81
CA THR A 44 9.84 -1.74 16.25
C THR A 44 9.89 -0.30 15.79
N VAL A 45 8.91 0.11 14.99
CA VAL A 45 8.76 1.51 14.61
C VAL A 45 8.22 2.28 15.82
N LEU A 46 9.08 3.06 16.46
CA LEU A 46 8.76 3.94 17.57
C LEU A 46 8.50 5.34 17.03
N GLY A 47 7.47 6.03 17.54
CA GLY A 47 7.13 7.40 17.15
C GLY A 47 5.71 7.59 16.64
N LEU A 48 4.98 6.50 16.39
CA LEU A 48 3.55 6.56 16.15
C LEU A 48 2.81 6.69 17.47
N SER A 49 1.92 7.66 17.54
CA SER A 49 1.28 8.08 18.79
C SER A 49 0.45 6.98 19.48
N HIS A 50 0.00 5.95 18.73
CA HIS A 50 -0.96 4.96 19.26
C HIS A 50 -0.77 3.50 18.79
N VAL A 51 0.23 3.18 17.97
CA VAL A 51 0.36 1.84 17.36
C VAL A 51 1.77 1.28 17.45
N LYS A 52 1.93 0.09 18.05
CA LYS A 52 3.18 -0.68 18.00
C LYS A 52 3.22 -1.49 16.71
N LEU A 53 4.11 -1.12 15.80
CA LEU A 53 4.34 -1.82 14.53
C LEU A 53 5.75 -2.41 14.49
N SER A 54 5.83 -3.61 13.97
CA SER A 54 7.07 -4.28 13.59
C SER A 54 7.29 -4.11 12.09
N VAL A 55 8.45 -3.59 11.68
CA VAL A 55 8.89 -3.59 10.29
C VAL A 55 10.01 -4.60 10.13
N VAL A 56 9.94 -5.34 9.05
CA VAL A 56 10.86 -6.40 8.70
C VAL A 56 11.81 -5.89 7.63
N GLU A 57 13.09 -5.82 7.96
CA GLU A 57 14.14 -5.47 7.02
C GLU A 57 14.78 -6.74 6.44
N ARG A 58 14.97 -6.74 5.12
CA ARG A 58 15.70 -7.81 4.42
C ARG A 58 17.20 -7.56 4.58
N THR A 59 17.92 -8.53 5.10
CA THR A 59 19.38 -8.55 5.01
C THR A 59 19.78 -8.82 3.57
N CYS A 60 20.72 -8.04 3.02
CA CYS A 60 21.19 -8.20 1.63
C CYS A 60 21.89 -9.56 1.46
N SER A 61 21.14 -10.62 1.18
CA SER A 61 21.70 -11.84 0.60
C SER A 61 22.00 -11.55 -0.87
N GLY A 62 23.14 -12.00 -1.38
CA GLY A 62 23.57 -11.76 -2.77
C GLY A 62 22.71 -12.45 -3.85
N ASP A 63 21.53 -12.95 -3.49
CA ASP A 63 20.60 -13.62 -4.38
C ASP A 63 19.69 -12.60 -5.06
N ALA A 64 19.67 -12.60 -6.39
CA ALA A 64 18.81 -11.75 -7.19
C ALA A 64 17.32 -12.04 -6.88
N ASP A 65 16.54 -10.98 -6.65
CA ASP A 65 15.10 -11.12 -6.53
C ASP A 65 14.46 -11.45 -7.89
N SER A 66 13.28 -12.07 -7.88
CA SER A 66 12.61 -12.60 -9.07
C SER A 66 12.32 -11.53 -10.15
N GLU A 67 12.15 -10.27 -9.77
CA GLU A 67 11.90 -9.14 -10.68
C GLU A 67 13.16 -8.28 -10.95
N GLY A 68 14.27 -8.62 -10.30
CA GLY A 68 15.54 -7.89 -10.32
C GLY A 68 15.44 -6.47 -9.75
N ILE A 69 14.42 -6.16 -8.95
CA ILE A 69 14.13 -4.83 -8.40
C ILE A 69 15.28 -4.32 -7.56
N VAL A 70 15.85 -5.14 -6.68
CA VAL A 70 16.94 -4.71 -5.80
C VAL A 70 18.14 -4.28 -6.64
N SER A 71 18.49 -5.09 -7.64
CA SER A 71 19.59 -4.76 -8.55
C SER A 71 19.32 -3.50 -9.39
N LYS A 72 18.08 -3.31 -9.87
CA LYS A 72 17.68 -2.15 -10.67
C LYS A 72 17.65 -0.88 -9.84
N SER A 73 17.07 -0.92 -8.64
CA SER A 73 17.03 0.22 -7.70
C SER A 73 18.44 0.66 -7.31
N VAL A 74 19.32 -0.28 -6.94
CA VAL A 74 20.72 0.03 -6.60
C VAL A 74 21.46 0.61 -7.81
N SER A 75 21.31 0.03 -9.00
CA SER A 75 22.01 0.53 -10.21
C SER A 75 21.57 1.93 -10.62
N SER A 76 20.26 2.22 -10.52
CA SER A 76 19.68 3.50 -10.89
C SER A 76 19.74 4.54 -9.77
N HIS A 77 20.17 4.15 -8.56
CA HIS A 77 20.12 4.98 -7.35
C HIS A 77 18.74 5.62 -7.14
N SER A 78 17.68 4.87 -7.49
CA SER A 78 16.30 5.36 -7.47
C SER A 78 15.40 4.47 -6.62
N ASP A 79 14.61 5.13 -5.78
CA ASP A 79 13.55 4.50 -4.97
C ASP A 79 12.28 4.23 -5.80
N LEU A 80 12.23 4.68 -7.07
CA LEU A 80 11.10 4.49 -7.99
C LEU A 80 11.55 4.54 -9.46
N ILE A 81 11.04 3.62 -10.28
CA ILE A 81 11.24 3.50 -11.72
C ILE A 81 9.88 3.19 -12.37
N PRO A 82 9.22 4.17 -13.02
CA PRO A 82 7.87 4.00 -13.57
C PRO A 82 7.72 2.79 -14.48
N GLY A 83 6.70 1.97 -14.23
CA GLY A 83 6.37 0.75 -14.96
C GLY A 83 7.28 -0.46 -14.66
N VAL A 84 8.33 -0.29 -13.85
CA VAL A 84 9.31 -1.34 -13.54
C VAL A 84 9.37 -1.62 -12.03
N TYR A 85 9.54 -0.57 -11.23
CA TYR A 85 9.59 -0.60 -9.77
C TYR A 85 8.87 0.63 -9.23
N GLU A 86 7.63 0.51 -8.79
CA GLU A 86 6.83 1.67 -8.37
C GLU A 86 7.06 2.05 -6.90
N GLY A 87 8.22 1.68 -6.35
CA GLY A 87 8.55 1.81 -4.92
C GLY A 87 8.15 0.57 -4.11
N GLY A 88 8.19 0.71 -2.78
CA GLY A 88 7.73 -0.33 -1.85
C GLY A 88 8.80 -0.90 -0.92
N LEU A 89 10.10 -0.74 -1.24
CA LEU A 89 11.20 -1.03 -0.29
C LEU A 89 11.37 0.09 0.74
N LYS A 90 11.15 1.34 0.30
CA LYS A 90 11.16 2.52 1.16
C LYS A 90 9.76 2.80 1.69
N ILE A 91 9.67 3.11 2.97
CA ILE A 91 8.46 3.66 3.56
C ILE A 91 8.47 5.18 3.34
N TRP A 92 7.44 5.66 2.67
CA TRP A 92 7.29 7.08 2.35
C TRP A 92 6.68 7.85 3.52
N GLU A 93 7.06 9.13 3.65
CA GLU A 93 6.66 9.99 4.78
C GLU A 93 5.12 10.14 4.92
N CYS A 94 4.39 10.22 3.80
CA CYS A 94 2.93 10.30 3.80
C CYS A 94 2.25 9.08 4.42
N THR A 95 2.93 7.93 4.47
CA THR A 95 2.38 6.74 5.14
C THR A 95 2.25 7.01 6.63
N PHE A 96 3.24 7.63 7.26
CA PHE A 96 3.18 7.98 8.68
C PHE A 96 2.15 9.09 8.93
N ASP A 97 2.11 10.13 8.08
CA ASP A 97 1.10 11.19 8.20
C ASP A 97 -0.32 10.61 8.18
N LEU A 98 -0.58 9.65 7.29
CA LEU A 98 -1.88 9.00 7.17
C LEU A 98 -2.19 8.15 8.39
N MET A 99 -1.23 7.40 8.92
CA MET A 99 -1.43 6.61 10.13
C MET A 99 -1.78 7.48 11.34
N ASP A 100 -1.07 8.59 11.51
CA ASP A 100 -1.36 9.54 12.58
C ASP A 100 -2.76 10.15 12.41
N TYR A 101 -3.14 10.54 11.20
CA TYR A 101 -4.49 11.03 10.94
C TYR A 101 -5.58 10.00 11.20
N LEU A 102 -5.40 8.74 10.76
CA LEU A 102 -6.38 7.68 10.99
C LEU A 102 -6.63 7.47 12.50
N ALA A 103 -5.59 7.58 13.32
CA ALA A 103 -5.68 7.51 14.77
C ALA A 103 -6.33 8.77 15.37
N GLU A 104 -5.87 9.97 14.98
CA GLU A 104 -6.39 11.25 15.47
C GLU A 104 -7.88 11.48 15.12
N ALA A 105 -8.29 11.06 13.93
CA ALA A 105 -9.67 11.16 13.45
C ALA A 105 -10.54 9.99 13.92
N GLU A 106 -9.98 9.06 14.72
CA GLU A 106 -10.69 7.89 15.27
C GLU A 106 -11.41 7.07 14.18
N ILE A 107 -10.75 6.83 13.04
CA ILE A 107 -11.36 6.09 11.93
C ILE A 107 -11.63 4.64 12.36
N GLU A 108 -12.91 4.28 12.40
CA GLU A 108 -13.34 2.93 12.80
C GLU A 108 -13.12 1.90 11.69
N PHE A 109 -12.28 0.90 12.00
CA PHE A 109 -12.05 -0.25 11.12
C PHE A 109 -12.90 -1.47 11.48
N THR A 110 -13.51 -1.51 12.67
CA THR A 110 -14.25 -2.68 13.16
C THR A 110 -15.28 -3.16 12.14
N ASN A 111 -15.21 -4.44 11.79
CA ASN A 111 -16.07 -5.10 10.81
C ASN A 111 -16.04 -4.53 9.37
N LYS A 112 -15.05 -3.69 9.03
CA LYS A 112 -14.89 -3.13 7.68
C LYS A 112 -14.07 -4.03 6.76
N THR A 113 -14.34 -3.93 5.46
CA THR A 113 -13.51 -4.48 4.38
C THR A 113 -12.60 -3.38 3.86
N VAL A 114 -11.29 -3.54 4.04
CA VAL A 114 -10.28 -2.50 3.79
C VAL A 114 -9.32 -2.93 2.67
N LEU A 115 -8.95 -1.99 1.80
CA LEU A 115 -7.90 -2.17 0.79
C LEU A 115 -6.76 -1.19 1.06
N ASP A 116 -5.53 -1.70 1.19
CA ASP A 116 -4.30 -0.91 1.14
C ASP A 116 -3.75 -0.96 -0.29
N LEU A 117 -3.95 0.12 -1.06
CA LEU A 117 -3.67 0.23 -2.49
C LEU A 117 -2.34 0.95 -2.73
N GLY A 118 -1.40 0.29 -3.41
CA GLY A 118 -0.01 0.74 -3.46
C GLY A 118 0.67 0.60 -2.10
N CYS A 119 0.52 -0.57 -1.48
CA CYS A 119 0.75 -0.75 -0.04
C CYS A 119 2.22 -0.70 0.38
N GLY A 120 3.17 -1.03 -0.51
CA GLY A 120 4.59 -1.15 -0.15
C GLY A 120 4.79 -2.04 1.07
N ALA A 121 5.25 -1.44 2.17
CA ALA A 121 5.43 -2.13 3.45
C ALA A 121 4.13 -2.64 4.11
N GLY A 122 2.95 -2.22 3.66
CA GLY A 122 1.65 -2.68 4.16
C GLY A 122 1.23 -2.08 5.50
N LEU A 123 1.83 -0.98 5.93
CA LEU A 123 1.59 -0.43 7.28
C LEU A 123 0.16 0.06 7.48
N LEU A 124 -0.46 0.64 6.46
CA LEU A 124 -1.84 1.14 6.54
C LEU A 124 -2.82 -0.02 6.72
N GLY A 125 -2.66 -1.09 5.94
CA GLY A 125 -3.45 -2.29 6.09
C GLY A 125 -3.21 -3.01 7.42
N ILE A 126 -1.98 -2.99 7.96
CA ILE A 126 -1.70 -3.55 9.30
C ILE A 126 -2.41 -2.74 10.40
N VAL A 127 -2.42 -1.41 10.31
CA VAL A 127 -3.18 -0.55 11.24
C VAL A 127 -4.67 -0.91 11.18
N ALA A 128 -5.24 -1.07 9.98
CA ALA A 128 -6.64 -1.50 9.83
C ALA A 128 -6.89 -2.90 10.42
N LEU A 129 -5.95 -3.83 10.24
CA LEU A 129 -6.04 -5.19 10.78
C LEU A 129 -6.04 -5.21 12.31
N GLN A 130 -5.21 -4.37 12.92
CA GLN A 130 -5.14 -4.15 14.37
C GLN A 130 -6.37 -3.42 14.90
N GLY A 131 -7.00 -2.57 14.09
CA GLY A 131 -8.31 -1.94 14.34
C GLY A 131 -9.52 -2.87 14.10
N GLU A 132 -9.31 -4.19 14.04
CA GLU A 132 -10.38 -5.18 13.93
C GLU A 132 -11.18 -5.15 12.61
N ALA A 133 -10.55 -4.73 11.50
CA ALA A 133 -11.13 -4.87 10.15
C ALA A 133 -11.54 -6.31 9.84
N ALA A 134 -12.77 -6.57 9.38
CA ALA A 134 -13.21 -7.91 9.03
C ALA A 134 -12.34 -8.55 7.93
N ARG A 135 -11.82 -7.74 7.00
CA ARG A 135 -10.96 -8.18 5.92
C ARG A 135 -10.02 -7.06 5.48
N VAL A 136 -8.76 -7.41 5.20
CA VAL A 136 -7.76 -6.47 4.69
C VAL A 136 -7.12 -7.05 3.44
N HIS A 137 -7.17 -6.32 2.34
CA HIS A 137 -6.45 -6.67 1.12
C HIS A 137 -5.25 -5.73 0.95
N PHE A 138 -4.14 -6.30 0.52
CA PHE A 138 -2.91 -5.56 0.23
C PHE A 138 -2.64 -5.66 -1.26
N GLN A 139 -2.39 -4.52 -1.91
CA GLN A 139 -2.07 -4.47 -3.33
C GLN A 139 -0.81 -3.63 -3.56
N ASP A 140 0.14 -4.17 -4.31
CA ASP A 140 1.30 -3.43 -4.81
C ASP A 140 1.51 -3.69 -6.32
N TYR A 141 2.29 -2.85 -7.01
CA TYR A 141 2.65 -3.15 -8.40
C TYR A 141 3.58 -4.37 -8.47
N ASN A 142 4.48 -4.52 -7.51
CA ASN A 142 5.57 -5.48 -7.54
C ASN A 142 5.27 -6.78 -6.77
N SER A 143 5.42 -7.93 -7.45
CA SER A 143 5.26 -9.24 -6.80
C SER A 143 6.31 -9.43 -5.71
N THR A 144 7.56 -9.01 -5.98
CA THR A 144 8.63 -9.07 -4.99
C THR A 144 8.34 -8.20 -3.77
N VAL A 145 7.69 -7.04 -3.93
CA VAL A 145 7.31 -6.20 -2.78
C VAL A 145 6.31 -6.92 -1.90
N ILE A 146 5.29 -7.53 -2.50
CA ILE A 146 4.31 -8.34 -1.78
C ILE A 146 4.98 -9.51 -1.02
N ASP A 147 5.76 -10.32 -1.73
CA ASP A 147 6.32 -11.56 -1.20
C ASP A 147 7.42 -11.30 -0.15
N GLU A 148 8.26 -10.28 -0.37
CA GLU A 148 9.46 -10.04 0.45
C GLU A 148 9.32 -8.97 1.51
N ILE A 149 8.33 -8.08 1.39
CA ILE A 149 8.15 -6.93 2.30
C ILE A 149 6.77 -6.97 2.94
N THR A 150 5.69 -6.87 2.15
CA THR A 150 4.33 -6.73 2.67
C THR A 150 3.92 -7.93 3.50
N LEU A 151 4.06 -9.15 2.96
CA LEU A 151 3.64 -10.37 3.63
C LEU A 151 4.47 -10.61 4.91
N PRO A 152 5.81 -10.51 4.92
CA PRO A 152 6.60 -10.57 6.14
C PRO A 152 6.21 -9.53 7.20
N ASN A 153 5.92 -8.29 6.81
CA ASN A 153 5.44 -7.27 7.74
C ASN A 153 4.10 -7.64 8.36
N VAL A 154 3.14 -8.10 7.56
CA VAL A 154 1.84 -8.56 8.08
C VAL A 154 2.05 -9.73 9.05
N VAL A 155 2.86 -10.72 8.68
CA VAL A 155 3.17 -11.87 9.53
C VAL A 155 3.82 -11.43 10.85
N ALA A 156 4.82 -10.56 10.82
CA ALA A 156 5.49 -10.05 12.03
C ALA A 156 4.55 -9.31 12.99
N ASN A 157 3.49 -8.67 12.48
CA ASN A 157 2.49 -7.97 13.28
C ASN A 157 1.30 -8.87 13.70
N CYS A 158 1.13 -10.03 13.08
CA CYS A 158 0.12 -11.03 13.45
C CYS A 158 0.65 -12.07 14.44
N ILE A 159 1.95 -12.34 14.41
CA ILE A 159 2.65 -13.17 15.39
C ILE A 159 2.99 -12.29 16.60
N SER A 160 2.00 -11.93 17.41
CA SER A 160 2.30 -11.36 18.73
C SER A 160 2.62 -12.49 19.70
N GLU A 161 3.80 -12.41 20.33
CA GLU A 161 4.06 -13.09 21.61
C GLU A 161 2.87 -12.83 22.55
N GLY A 162 2.37 -13.90 23.18
CA GLY A 162 1.03 -13.99 23.75
C GLY A 162 0.49 -12.71 24.39
N ARG A 163 -0.56 -12.16 23.78
CA ARG A 163 -1.54 -11.32 24.48
C ARG A 163 -2.38 -12.19 25.44
N SER A 164 -1.73 -12.72 26.47
CA SER A 164 -2.37 -13.28 27.66
C SER A 164 -2.10 -12.33 28.81
N GLY A 165 -3.15 -11.92 29.49
CA GLY A 165 -3.18 -10.72 30.32
C GLY A 165 -2.53 -10.82 31.70
N LYS A 166 -2.69 -9.69 32.42
CA LYS A 166 -2.57 -9.46 33.86
C LYS A 166 -1.16 -9.52 34.48
N ASP A 167 -0.91 -8.46 35.24
CA ASP A 167 0.15 -8.22 36.22
C ASP A 167 0.76 -9.46 36.90
N ARG A 168 2.08 -9.46 37.07
CA ARG A 168 2.76 -9.53 38.40
C ARG A 168 4.28 -9.55 38.27
N LYS A 169 4.92 -8.80 39.17
CA LYS A 169 6.34 -8.85 39.53
C LYS A 169 6.83 -10.29 39.71
N THR A 170 7.96 -10.65 39.09
CA THR A 170 9.15 -11.24 39.76
C THR A 170 10.30 -11.42 38.76
N SER A 171 11.50 -11.17 39.27
CA SER A 171 12.81 -11.21 38.64
C SER A 171 13.23 -12.59 38.12
N ASN A 172 13.79 -12.66 36.90
CA ASN A 172 14.97 -13.46 36.52
C ASN A 172 15.40 -13.15 35.05
N PRO A 173 16.68 -13.32 34.68
CA PRO A 173 17.23 -12.81 33.41
C PRO A 173 16.88 -13.68 32.20
N PRO A 174 16.85 -13.13 30.96
CA PRO A 174 16.33 -13.84 29.81
C PRO A 174 17.38 -14.81 29.24
N SER A 175 17.02 -16.09 29.18
CA SER A 175 17.73 -17.07 28.36
C SER A 175 17.19 -17.01 26.93
N LYS A 176 18.10 -16.79 25.98
CA LYS A 176 17.85 -16.83 24.53
C LYS A 176 17.40 -18.23 24.10
N ARG A 177 16.09 -18.47 24.07
CA ARG A 177 15.46 -19.54 23.28
C ARG A 177 14.20 -18.96 22.66
N LEU A 178 14.25 -18.76 21.34
CA LEU A 178 13.11 -18.42 20.49
C LEU A 178 11.99 -19.43 20.79
N ARG A 179 10.96 -19.00 21.51
CA ARG A 179 9.79 -19.83 21.78
C ARG A 179 9.04 -19.96 20.45
N LYS A 180 8.66 -21.18 20.12
CA LYS A 180 7.91 -21.54 18.91
C LYS A 180 6.69 -20.61 18.81
N ALA A 181 6.68 -19.76 17.78
CA ALA A 181 5.67 -18.73 17.63
C ALA A 181 4.40 -19.35 17.04
N GLU A 182 3.43 -19.68 17.90
CA GLU A 182 2.06 -19.99 17.47
C GLU A 182 1.34 -18.65 17.30
N GLY A 183 1.51 -18.01 16.14
CA GLY A 183 0.67 -16.86 15.76
C GLY A 183 -0.79 -17.28 15.71
N SER A 184 -1.74 -16.39 16.04
CA SER A 184 -3.17 -16.70 15.93
C SER A 184 -3.53 -16.87 14.44
N PRO A 185 -3.79 -18.09 13.95
CA PRO A 185 -4.02 -18.34 12.51
C PRO A 185 -5.26 -17.58 11.98
N ASP A 186 -6.16 -17.21 12.88
CA ASP A 186 -7.41 -16.50 12.63
C ASP A 186 -7.20 -15.12 12.00
N VAL A 187 -6.19 -14.37 12.44
CA VAL A 187 -5.96 -12.99 11.95
C VAL A 187 -5.45 -12.97 10.51
N LEU A 188 -4.52 -13.87 10.16
CA LEU A 188 -3.99 -13.96 8.79
C LEU A 188 -5.05 -14.43 7.79
N SER A 189 -6.06 -15.17 8.24
CA SER A 189 -7.18 -15.58 7.38
C SER A 189 -8.02 -14.41 6.86
N ARG A 190 -7.93 -13.23 7.51
CA ARG A 190 -8.56 -11.98 7.09
C ARG A 190 -7.78 -11.25 5.99
N CYS A 191 -6.55 -11.70 5.67
CA CYS A 191 -5.64 -11.02 4.76
C CYS A 191 -5.59 -11.69 3.38
N ARG A 192 -5.56 -10.88 2.31
CA ARG A 192 -5.26 -11.34 0.94
C ARG A 192 -4.28 -10.38 0.27
N PHE A 193 -3.42 -10.91 -0.60
CA PHE A 193 -2.28 -10.18 -1.15
C PHE A 193 -2.29 -10.23 -2.67
N PHE A 194 -2.13 -9.07 -3.32
CA PHE A 194 -2.22 -8.93 -4.76
C PHE A 194 -1.04 -8.13 -5.30
N SER A 195 -0.50 -8.55 -6.43
CA SER A 195 0.41 -7.70 -7.21
C SER A 195 -0.09 -7.48 -8.62
N GLY A 196 0.28 -6.36 -9.22
CA GLY A 196 0.03 -6.08 -10.64
C GLY A 196 -0.43 -4.64 -10.85
N GLU A 197 -0.66 -4.29 -12.12
CA GLU A 197 -1.20 -2.97 -12.46
C GLU A 197 -2.66 -2.85 -11.97
N TRP A 198 -3.05 -1.64 -11.55
CA TRP A 198 -4.34 -1.39 -10.89
C TRP A 198 -5.54 -1.87 -11.70
N SER A 199 -5.58 -1.65 -13.02
CA SER A 199 -6.69 -2.11 -13.86
C SER A 199 -6.80 -3.64 -13.91
N GLN A 200 -5.68 -4.35 -13.85
CA GLN A 200 -5.67 -5.81 -13.85
C GLN A 200 -6.13 -6.35 -12.48
N VAL A 201 -5.68 -5.71 -11.39
CA VAL A 201 -6.06 -6.12 -10.03
C VAL A 201 -7.53 -5.81 -9.77
N SER A 202 -8.04 -4.66 -10.24
CA SER A 202 -9.46 -4.30 -10.11
C SER A 202 -10.37 -5.29 -10.83
N GLN A 203 -9.96 -5.77 -12.01
CA GLN A 203 -10.64 -6.84 -12.75
C GLN A 203 -10.61 -8.17 -12.00
N LEU A 204 -9.44 -8.58 -11.51
CA LEU A 204 -9.29 -9.81 -10.72
C LEU A 204 -10.20 -9.80 -9.48
N LEU A 205 -10.19 -8.71 -8.72
CA LEU A 205 -10.99 -8.53 -7.51
C LEU A 205 -12.50 -8.49 -7.82
N SER A 206 -12.90 -7.80 -8.88
CA SER A 206 -14.32 -7.71 -9.28
C SER A 206 -14.88 -9.05 -9.78
N ASN A 207 -14.03 -9.88 -10.36
CA ASN A 207 -14.41 -11.22 -10.85
C ASN A 207 -14.45 -12.26 -9.73
N SER A 208 -13.81 -11.99 -8.58
CA SER A 208 -13.85 -12.88 -7.43
C SER A 208 -15.26 -12.87 -6.78
N LYS A 209 -15.80 -14.04 -6.47
CA LYS A 209 -17.12 -14.18 -5.82
C LYS A 209 -16.96 -14.56 -4.34
N PRO A 210 -17.66 -13.87 -3.40
CA PRO A 210 -18.53 -12.71 -3.63
C PRO A 210 -17.74 -11.43 -3.93
N CYS A 211 -18.18 -10.65 -4.92
CA CYS A 211 -17.59 -9.35 -5.26
C CYS A 211 -17.93 -8.34 -4.16
N SER A 212 -17.11 -8.31 -3.12
CA SER A 212 -17.28 -7.37 -2.00
C SER A 212 -16.54 -6.08 -2.36
N LYS A 213 -17.25 -4.96 -2.31
CA LYS A 213 -16.63 -3.63 -2.39
C LYS A 213 -15.94 -3.31 -1.06
N TYR A 214 -15.09 -2.29 -1.07
CA TYR A 214 -14.36 -1.86 0.12
C TYR A 214 -15.08 -0.70 0.81
N ASP A 215 -15.28 -0.82 2.11
CA ASP A 215 -15.74 0.28 2.95
C ASP A 215 -14.68 1.38 3.02
N ILE A 216 -13.40 0.99 3.06
CA ILE A 216 -12.26 1.90 3.16
C ILE A 216 -11.18 1.49 2.16
N ILE A 217 -10.70 2.44 1.37
CA ILE A 217 -9.47 2.29 0.58
C ILE A 217 -8.42 3.26 1.16
N LEU A 218 -7.27 2.73 1.56
CA LEU A 218 -6.14 3.48 2.07
C LEU A 218 -5.06 3.50 0.98
N THR A 219 -4.45 4.66 0.75
CA THR A 219 -3.38 4.77 -0.24
C THR A 219 -2.45 5.94 0.10
N SER A 220 -1.15 5.77 -0.14
CA SER A 220 -0.12 6.75 0.20
C SER A 220 0.85 6.91 -0.98
N GLU A 221 1.09 8.16 -1.38
CA GLU A 221 1.99 8.55 -2.46
C GLU A 221 1.71 7.83 -3.80
N THR A 222 0.44 7.70 -4.19
CA THR A 222 0.03 7.00 -5.44
C THR A 222 -0.36 7.94 -6.58
N ILE A 223 -0.29 9.26 -6.40
CA ILE A 223 -0.66 10.27 -7.42
C ILE A 223 0.53 11.06 -7.96
N TYR A 224 1.75 10.55 -7.81
CA TYR A 224 2.97 11.22 -8.29
C TYR A 224 3.08 11.26 -9.81
N ASN A 225 2.43 10.34 -10.54
CA ASN A 225 2.50 10.26 -12.00
C ASN A 225 1.11 10.42 -12.64
N PRO A 226 0.84 11.54 -13.35
CA PRO A 226 -0.43 11.79 -14.03
C PRO A 226 -0.82 10.76 -15.08
N ASP A 227 0.15 10.06 -15.69
CA ASP A 227 -0.12 9.04 -16.71
C ASP A 227 -0.98 7.89 -16.16
N TYR A 228 -1.00 7.68 -14.84
CA TYR A 228 -1.79 6.63 -14.18
C TYR A 228 -3.08 7.13 -13.49
N TYR A 229 -3.44 8.41 -13.59
CA TYR A 229 -4.63 8.95 -12.91
C TYR A 229 -5.92 8.27 -13.33
N SER A 230 -6.07 7.94 -14.63
CA SER A 230 -7.26 7.21 -15.07
C SER A 230 -7.32 5.80 -14.48
N ALA A 231 -6.21 5.08 -14.45
CA ALA A 231 -6.17 3.72 -13.89
C ALA A 231 -6.47 3.72 -12.39
N LEU A 232 -5.94 4.68 -11.63
CA LEU A 232 -6.25 4.86 -10.22
C LEU A 232 -7.73 5.20 -10.02
N HIS A 233 -8.23 6.23 -10.72
CA HIS A 233 -9.63 6.66 -10.63
C HIS A 233 -10.61 5.53 -10.94
N ASP A 234 -10.38 4.81 -12.04
CA ASP A 234 -11.28 3.75 -12.49
C ASP A 234 -11.23 2.56 -11.51
N THR A 235 -10.07 2.27 -10.93
CA THR A 235 -9.91 1.28 -9.85
C THR A 235 -10.69 1.69 -8.59
N LEU A 236 -10.58 2.95 -8.16
CA LEU A 236 -11.36 3.44 -7.02
C LEU A 236 -12.87 3.32 -7.29
N ALA A 237 -13.32 3.73 -8.48
CA ALA A 237 -14.74 3.65 -8.87
C ALA A 237 -15.25 2.22 -8.95
N GLN A 238 -14.38 1.30 -9.38
CA GLN A 238 -14.71 -0.10 -9.49
C GLN A 238 -14.69 -0.83 -8.14
N LEU A 239 -13.86 -0.43 -7.18
CA LEU A 239 -13.66 -1.21 -5.96
C LEU A 239 -14.31 -0.60 -4.71
N LEU A 240 -14.53 0.71 -4.66
CA LEU A 240 -15.10 1.38 -3.50
C LEU A 240 -16.59 1.06 -3.33
N ASP A 241 -17.02 0.85 -2.09
CA ASP A 241 -18.44 0.77 -1.75
C ASP A 241 -19.14 2.11 -1.99
N ARG A 242 -20.44 2.09 -2.27
CA ARG A 242 -21.23 3.30 -2.53
C ARG A 242 -21.14 4.32 -1.38
N ASN A 243 -21.03 3.84 -0.14
CA ASN A 243 -20.87 4.67 1.05
C ASN A 243 -19.43 4.66 1.59
N GLY A 244 -18.51 4.00 0.89
CA GLY A 244 -17.12 3.89 1.30
C GLY A 244 -16.37 5.22 1.24
N ARG A 245 -15.16 5.20 1.80
CA ARG A 245 -14.23 6.33 1.80
C ARG A 245 -12.84 5.91 1.33
N VAL A 246 -12.20 6.76 0.55
CA VAL A 246 -10.77 6.65 0.27
C VAL A 246 -10.05 7.68 1.12
N TYR A 247 -8.98 7.27 1.79
CA TYR A 247 -8.03 8.20 2.40
C TYR A 247 -6.71 8.11 1.66
N LEU A 248 -6.37 9.20 0.99
CA LEU A 248 -5.17 9.35 0.16
C LEU A 248 -4.23 10.36 0.79
N ALA A 249 -3.02 9.93 1.14
CA ALA A 249 -1.97 10.85 1.59
C ALA A 249 -0.96 11.10 0.47
N SER A 250 -0.57 12.37 0.28
CA SER A 250 0.31 12.75 -0.82
C SER A 250 1.05 14.07 -0.57
N LYS A 251 2.21 14.22 -1.19
CA LYS A 251 2.87 15.52 -1.35
C LYS A 251 2.04 16.40 -2.27
N VAL A 252 2.01 17.71 -2.01
CA VAL A 252 1.25 18.64 -2.87
C VAL A 252 1.74 18.65 -4.32
N HIS A 253 3.04 18.39 -4.53
CA HIS A 253 3.66 18.30 -5.84
C HIS A 253 4.85 17.35 -5.87
N TYR A 254 5.02 16.63 -6.98
CA TYR A 254 6.16 15.75 -7.26
C TYR A 254 6.98 16.31 -8.43
N PHE A 255 8.13 16.89 -8.13
CA PHE A 255 9.04 17.40 -9.15
C PHE A 255 9.54 16.28 -10.08
N GLY A 256 9.66 16.57 -11.38
CA GLY A 256 10.10 15.61 -12.40
C GLY A 256 8.94 14.85 -13.03
N VAL A 257 8.30 13.96 -12.28
CA VAL A 257 7.14 13.16 -12.73
C VAL A 257 5.86 14.00 -12.90
N GLY A 258 5.79 15.15 -12.22
CA GLY A 258 4.83 16.21 -12.49
C GLY A 258 3.46 16.06 -11.85
N GLY A 259 3.18 14.96 -11.13
CA GLY A 259 1.92 14.76 -10.42
C GLY A 259 1.82 15.57 -9.13
N GLY A 260 0.64 15.51 -8.52
CA GLY A 260 0.37 16.17 -7.25
C GLY A 260 -1.12 16.38 -7.03
N VAL A 261 -1.42 16.93 -5.86
CA VAL A 261 -2.76 17.04 -5.30
C VAL A 261 -3.68 17.87 -6.19
N TYR A 262 -3.22 19.06 -6.62
CA TYR A 262 -4.01 19.96 -7.47
C TYR A 262 -4.40 19.32 -8.81
N LEU A 263 -3.46 18.64 -9.48
CA LEU A 263 -3.72 18.01 -10.77
C LEU A 263 -4.68 16.83 -10.63
N PHE A 264 -4.54 16.05 -9.57
CA PHE A 264 -5.42 14.92 -9.32
C PHE A 264 -6.83 15.35 -8.92
N GLU A 265 -6.98 16.40 -8.11
CA GLU A 265 -8.28 16.97 -7.76
C GLU A 265 -9.02 17.48 -9.00
N LYS A 266 -8.34 18.26 -9.86
CA LYS A 266 -8.90 18.70 -11.13
C LYS A 266 -9.31 17.53 -12.03
N PHE A 267 -8.50 16.48 -12.08
CA PHE A 267 -8.84 15.25 -12.82
C PHE A 267 -10.11 14.58 -12.28
N ILE A 268 -10.28 14.50 -10.96
CA ILE A 268 -11.50 13.96 -10.32
C ILE A 268 -12.71 14.85 -10.61
N GLU A 269 -12.56 16.17 -10.53
CA GLU A 269 -13.61 17.14 -10.86
C GLU A 269 -14.11 16.94 -12.29
N ASP A 270 -13.20 16.84 -13.26
CA ASP A 270 -13.49 16.61 -14.67
C ASP A 270 -14.22 15.27 -14.91
N LYS A 271 -13.83 14.20 -14.19
CA LYS A 271 -14.50 12.89 -14.28
C LYS A 271 -15.89 12.90 -13.65
N ASN A 272 -16.17 13.80 -12.72
CA ASN A 272 -17.48 14.01 -12.11
C ASN A 272 -18.12 12.78 -11.43
N VAL A 273 -17.30 11.83 -10.94
CA VAL A 273 -17.76 10.62 -10.23
C VAL A 273 -17.66 10.80 -8.70
N PHE A 274 -16.55 11.38 -8.25
CA PHE A 274 -16.23 11.54 -6.84
C PHE A 274 -16.26 13.01 -6.42
N ARG A 275 -16.38 13.22 -5.11
CA ARG A 275 -16.03 14.47 -4.42
C ARG A 275 -14.76 14.26 -3.61
N THR A 276 -13.96 15.30 -3.50
CA THR A 276 -12.73 15.34 -2.71
C THR A 276 -12.89 16.30 -1.55
N SER A 277 -12.16 16.06 -0.45
CA SER A 277 -12.02 17.00 0.66
C SER A 277 -10.62 16.88 1.25
N MET A 278 -9.92 18.00 1.44
CA MET A 278 -8.66 18.00 2.18
C MET A 278 -8.96 17.93 3.68
N VAL A 279 -8.61 16.82 4.31
CA VAL A 279 -8.93 16.55 5.72
C VAL A 279 -7.77 16.84 6.67
N LYS A 280 -6.53 16.85 6.17
CA LYS A 280 -5.34 17.28 6.92
C LYS A 280 -4.31 17.90 5.99
N THR A 281 -3.64 18.95 6.47
CA THR A 281 -2.47 19.54 5.81
C THR A 281 -1.30 19.47 6.77
N ILE A 282 -0.13 19.08 6.28
CA ILE A 282 1.10 18.94 7.05
C ILE A 282 2.15 19.88 6.44
N ASP A 283 2.48 20.92 7.20
CA ASP A 283 3.40 22.00 6.80
C ASP A 283 4.80 21.81 7.41
N GLN A 284 5.41 20.65 7.16
CA GLN A 284 6.78 20.35 7.59
C GLN A 284 7.66 19.98 6.38
N GLY A 285 8.38 20.96 5.87
CA GLY A 285 9.19 20.82 4.65
C GLY A 285 8.35 21.07 3.40
N LEU A 286 8.42 20.17 2.41
CA LEU A 286 7.49 20.20 1.28
C LEU A 286 6.09 19.85 1.80
N GLN A 287 5.11 20.68 1.51
CA GLN A 287 3.74 20.50 2.01
C GLN A 287 3.17 19.14 1.59
N ARG A 288 2.48 18.50 2.53
CA ARG A 288 1.79 17.23 2.33
C ARG A 288 0.35 17.37 2.79
N CYS A 289 -0.54 16.54 2.27
CA CYS A 289 -1.94 16.55 2.68
C CYS A 289 -2.54 15.15 2.68
N ILE A 290 -3.69 15.06 3.35
CA ILE A 290 -4.57 13.91 3.32
C ILE A 290 -5.88 14.35 2.69
N MET A 291 -6.28 13.63 1.65
CA MET A 291 -7.51 13.82 0.89
C MET A 291 -8.46 12.67 1.20
N GLU A 292 -9.69 13.01 1.61
CA GLU A 292 -10.83 12.10 1.59
C GLU A 292 -11.48 12.12 0.21
N ILE A 293 -11.77 10.96 -0.35
CA ILE A 293 -12.52 10.80 -1.60
C ILE A 293 -13.76 9.94 -1.34
N ALA A 294 -14.92 10.40 -1.81
CA ALA A 294 -16.19 9.72 -1.68
C ALA A 294 -17.03 9.88 -2.96
N PHE A 295 -17.96 8.97 -3.23
CA PHE A 295 -18.92 9.17 -4.32
C PHE A 295 -19.75 10.44 -4.08
N LYS A 296 -20.06 11.20 -5.14
CA LYS A 296 -20.90 12.41 -5.03
C LYS A 296 -22.29 12.12 -4.45
N ASN A 297 -22.82 10.93 -4.73
CA ASN A 297 -24.16 10.49 -4.33
C ASN A 297 -24.14 9.51 -3.13
N SER A 298 -23.08 9.51 -2.32
CA SER A 298 -23.04 8.72 -1.07
C SER A 298 -24.24 9.07 -0.19
N CYS A 299 -24.90 8.06 0.40
CA CYS A 299 -26.02 8.30 1.33
C CYS A 299 -25.54 9.00 2.61
#